data_AF-A0A642V5C7-F1
#
_entry.id   AF-A0A642V5C7-F1
#
_cell.length_a   1.000
_cell.length_b   1.000
_cell.length_c   1.000
_cell.angle_alpha   90.00
_cell.angle_beta   90.00
_cell.angle_gamma   90.00
#
_symmetry.space_group_name_H-M   'P 1'
#
loop_
_entity.id
_entity.type
_entity.pdbx_description
1 polymer ?
#
loop_
_entity_poly.entity_id
_entity_poly.type
_entity_poly.pdbx_seq_one_letter_code
_entity_poly.pdbx_strand_id
1 'polypeptide(L)'
;MIQLTVTSPKPKIGRSLERNQGEQDSTSSQGEILTLSVTLQDTTSSTTMVFQKVQKTSAYYSRFQTPFRRRREGKTDYYARKRLVAQHKAKYNSPKYRLVVRFTNKDVIAQIVSSQINGDYVFAAAYAHELPKYGIKHGLTNWAAAYAVGLLVARRALKKLGLDETYTGDEEGSGEFSLTEAVEDGPRPFKVFLDVGLARTTTGAKCFAVMKGASDGGLYVPHSAKRLPGYDIETGELDADTLRKYIVGGHVAEYMEELADDDEERYKEIFNSYINDGIEADAIEDIYSDAHEKIRADPTYTPTQKKSKEEYKKVNQKGKQKKLTNAERKQRVQEKIARIQAEQQ
;
A
#
# COMPACT_ATOMS: atom_id res chain seq x y z
N MET A 1 40.84 -56.93 7.76
CA MET A 1 41.21 -55.90 6.76
C MET A 1 40.68 -56.35 5.42
N ILE A 2 39.86 -55.52 4.78
CA ILE A 2 39.73 -55.26 3.32
C ILE A 2 38.46 -54.40 3.21
N GLN A 3 38.68 -53.11 2.98
CA GLN A 3 37.63 -52.12 2.68
C GLN A 3 37.19 -52.30 1.23
N LEU A 4 35.88 -52.24 0.98
CA LEU A 4 35.33 -52.00 -0.35
C LEU A 4 34.40 -50.79 -0.26
N THR A 5 34.92 -49.66 -0.70
CA THR A 5 34.22 -48.38 -0.89
C THR A 5 33.44 -48.41 -2.20
N VAL A 6 32.13 -48.20 -2.14
CA VAL A 6 31.29 -47.98 -3.32
C VAL A 6 31.01 -46.48 -3.45
N THR A 7 31.68 -45.83 -4.40
CA THR A 7 31.41 -44.46 -4.84
C THR A 7 30.29 -44.44 -5.87
N SER A 8 29.24 -43.65 -5.64
CA SER A 8 28.14 -43.39 -6.58
C SER A 8 28.32 -42.04 -7.29
N PRO A 9 28.00 -41.90 -8.59
CA PRO A 9 28.13 -40.65 -9.32
C PRO A 9 26.88 -39.76 -9.16
N LYS A 10 27.09 -38.46 -8.95
CA LYS A 10 26.03 -37.42 -8.93
C LYS A 10 25.60 -37.06 -10.37
N PRO A 11 24.29 -36.91 -10.67
CA PRO A 11 23.85 -36.33 -11.93
C PRO A 11 23.79 -34.79 -11.87
N LYS A 12 24.34 -34.14 -12.91
CA LYS A 12 24.22 -32.70 -13.18
C LYS A 12 22.86 -32.43 -13.86
N ILE A 13 22.12 -31.44 -13.37
CA ILE A 13 20.87 -30.97 -13.99
C ILE A 13 21.23 -29.80 -14.92
N GLY A 14 21.16 -30.04 -16.23
CA GLY A 14 21.17 -29.02 -17.28
C GLY A 14 19.75 -28.59 -17.62
N ARG A 15 19.56 -27.29 -17.79
CA ARG A 15 18.29 -26.59 -18.03
C ARG A 15 18.27 -26.18 -19.51
N SER A 16 17.30 -26.64 -20.29
CA SER A 16 16.98 -26.05 -21.60
C SER A 16 15.48 -25.81 -21.70
N LEU A 17 15.16 -24.56 -21.95
CA LEU A 17 13.85 -24.00 -22.30
C LEU A 17 13.77 -23.98 -23.81
N GLU A 18 12.77 -24.61 -24.42
CA GLU A 18 12.32 -24.22 -25.75
C GLU A 18 10.80 -24.16 -25.80
N ARG A 19 10.33 -23.00 -26.26
CA ARG A 19 8.95 -22.68 -26.63
C ARG A 19 8.73 -23.23 -28.02
N ASN A 20 7.53 -23.70 -28.33
CA ASN A 20 7.06 -23.66 -29.72
C ASN A 20 5.61 -23.20 -29.79
N GLN A 21 5.44 -22.17 -30.61
CA GLN A 21 4.19 -21.57 -31.09
C GLN A 21 3.85 -22.16 -32.47
N GLY A 22 2.57 -22.03 -32.86
CA GLY A 22 2.09 -22.19 -34.24
C GLY A 22 1.82 -23.65 -34.63
N GLU A 23 0.82 -24.00 -35.43
CA GLU A 23 -0.06 -23.20 -36.28
C GLU A 23 -1.22 -24.12 -36.76
N GLN A 24 -2.27 -23.48 -37.26
CA GLN A 24 -3.48 -23.96 -37.95
C GLN A 24 -3.17 -24.96 -39.10
N ASP A 25 -4.05 -25.82 -39.66
CA ASP A 25 -5.43 -25.59 -40.12
C ASP A 25 -6.13 -26.91 -40.54
N SER A 26 -7.43 -26.77 -40.79
CA SER A 26 -8.47 -27.66 -41.35
C SER A 26 -8.14 -28.65 -42.49
N THR A 27 -8.90 -29.77 -42.58
CA THR A 27 -9.94 -30.05 -43.63
C THR A 27 -10.51 -31.48 -43.57
N SER A 28 -11.83 -31.58 -43.87
CA SER A 28 -12.66 -32.66 -44.49
C SER A 28 -12.20 -34.14 -44.42
N SER A 29 -13.01 -35.18 -44.23
CA SER A 29 -14.34 -35.48 -44.78
C SER A 29 -14.88 -36.79 -44.15
N GLN A 30 -16.18 -37.00 -44.32
CA GLN A 30 -17.01 -38.12 -43.87
C GLN A 30 -16.50 -39.52 -44.27
N GLY A 31 -16.82 -40.55 -43.46
CA GLY A 31 -16.69 -41.94 -43.88
C GLY A 31 -16.81 -42.97 -42.76
N GLU A 32 -18.01 -43.55 -42.66
CA GLU A 32 -18.32 -44.93 -42.21
C GLU A 32 -18.10 -45.35 -40.74
N ILE A 33 -19.25 -45.65 -40.13
CA ILE A 33 -19.41 -46.37 -38.87
C ILE A 33 -19.15 -47.86 -39.14
N LEU A 34 -17.96 -48.34 -38.77
CA LEU A 34 -17.71 -49.77 -38.54
C LEU A 34 -17.72 -50.00 -37.03
N THR A 35 -18.82 -50.57 -36.54
CA THR A 35 -18.93 -51.08 -35.17
C THR A 35 -18.03 -52.29 -35.00
N LEU A 36 -16.76 -52.05 -34.68
CA LEU A 36 -15.87 -53.05 -34.12
C LEU A 36 -16.20 -53.20 -32.63
N SER A 37 -16.83 -54.31 -32.28
CA SER A 37 -16.96 -54.79 -30.91
C SER A 37 -15.57 -55.14 -30.36
N VAL A 38 -14.85 -54.14 -29.87
CA VAL A 38 -13.66 -54.35 -29.04
C VAL A 38 -14.14 -54.61 -27.63
N THR A 39 -14.15 -55.87 -27.24
CA THR A 39 -14.13 -56.26 -25.83
C THR A 39 -12.86 -55.69 -25.23
N LEU A 40 -12.97 -54.53 -24.56
CA LEU A 40 -11.96 -54.04 -23.63
C LEU A 40 -11.87 -55.06 -22.50
N GLN A 41 -10.91 -55.97 -22.61
CA GLN A 41 -10.38 -56.64 -21.44
C GLN A 41 -9.91 -55.54 -20.49
N ASP A 42 -10.39 -55.58 -19.25
CA ASP A 42 -9.91 -54.79 -18.13
C ASP A 42 -8.39 -54.96 -18.02
N THR A 43 -7.66 -54.10 -18.73
CA THR A 43 -6.26 -53.86 -18.43
C THR A 43 -6.30 -53.05 -17.16
N THR A 44 -6.08 -53.76 -16.04
CA THR A 44 -5.82 -53.18 -14.73
C THR A 44 -4.96 -51.94 -14.91
N SER A 45 -5.59 -50.76 -14.84
CA SER A 45 -4.91 -49.49 -14.82
C SER A 45 -3.99 -49.56 -13.62
N SER A 46 -2.70 -49.80 -13.87
CA SER A 46 -1.68 -49.75 -12.84
C SER A 46 -1.68 -48.31 -12.36
N THR A 47 -2.45 -48.09 -11.30
CA THR A 47 -2.60 -46.79 -10.67
C THR A 47 -1.21 -46.45 -10.17
N THR A 48 -0.48 -45.66 -10.94
CA THR A 48 0.81 -45.12 -10.55
C THR A 48 0.55 -44.32 -9.29
N MET A 49 0.80 -44.93 -8.13
CA MET A 49 0.60 -44.26 -6.84
C MET A 49 1.54 -43.06 -6.80
N VAL A 50 0.98 -41.89 -7.06
CA VAL A 50 1.69 -40.62 -7.00
C VAL A 50 2.14 -40.43 -5.56
N PHE A 51 3.45 -40.56 -5.31
CA PHE A 51 4.02 -40.51 -3.97
C PHE A 51 4.01 -39.06 -3.45
N GLN A 52 2.93 -38.65 -2.80
CA GLN A 52 2.83 -37.31 -2.23
C GLN A 52 3.52 -37.24 -0.86
N LYS A 53 4.75 -36.73 -0.82
CA LYS A 53 5.49 -36.51 0.44
C LYS A 53 4.75 -35.53 1.35
N VAL A 54 4.23 -36.01 2.48
CA VAL A 54 3.54 -35.17 3.48
C VAL A 54 4.56 -34.32 4.24
N GLN A 55 4.58 -33.02 3.96
CA GLN A 55 5.50 -32.08 4.62
C GLN A 55 4.96 -31.53 5.95
N LYS A 56 3.64 -31.32 6.04
CA LYS A 56 2.98 -30.75 7.24
C LYS A 56 2.28 -31.84 8.02
N THR A 57 3.02 -32.47 8.94
CA THR A 57 2.53 -33.55 9.79
C THR A 57 1.71 -33.03 10.98
N SER A 58 0.99 -33.91 11.69
CA SER A 58 0.33 -33.56 12.96
C SER A 58 1.33 -32.98 13.97
N ALA A 59 2.53 -33.57 14.04
CA ALA A 59 3.62 -33.09 14.90
C ALA A 59 4.07 -31.67 14.53
N TYR A 60 4.10 -31.32 13.24
CA TYR A 60 4.40 -29.96 12.79
C TYR A 60 3.39 -28.95 13.33
N TYR A 61 2.08 -29.20 13.16
CA TYR A 61 1.04 -28.26 13.61
C TYR A 61 0.99 -28.13 15.13
N SER A 62 1.21 -29.23 15.86
CA SER A 62 1.25 -29.22 17.34
C SER A 62 2.32 -28.27 17.89
N ARG A 63 3.44 -28.12 17.18
CA ARG A 63 4.60 -27.30 17.61
C ARG A 63 4.72 -25.97 16.85
N PHE A 64 3.82 -25.70 15.91
CA PHE A 64 3.93 -24.52 15.06
C PHE A 64 3.56 -23.25 15.84
N GLN A 65 4.56 -22.47 16.21
CA GLN A 65 4.34 -21.18 16.87
C GLN A 65 3.95 -20.12 15.84
N THR A 66 2.68 -19.70 15.85
CA THR A 66 2.22 -18.65 14.94
C THR A 66 2.83 -17.30 15.28
N PRO A 67 3.41 -16.56 14.31
CA PRO A 67 3.81 -15.18 14.53
C PRO A 67 2.62 -14.28 14.87
N PHE A 68 2.91 -13.08 15.39
CA PHE A 68 1.89 -12.06 15.67
C PHE A 68 0.97 -11.82 14.46
N ARG A 69 -0.32 -11.59 14.73
CA ARG A 69 -1.36 -11.46 13.68
C ARG A 69 -0.96 -10.49 12.57
N ARG A 70 -0.51 -9.28 12.91
CA ARG A 70 -0.11 -8.26 11.91
C ARG A 70 1.16 -8.60 11.13
N ARG A 71 2.03 -9.46 11.68
CA ARG A 71 3.19 -10.00 10.98
C ARG A 71 2.77 -11.05 9.96
N ARG A 72 1.82 -11.92 10.32
CA ARG A 72 1.21 -12.90 9.39
C ARG A 72 0.45 -12.21 8.26
N GLU A 73 -0.25 -11.11 8.55
CA GLU A 73 -0.90 -10.27 7.53
C GLU A 73 0.10 -9.44 6.69
N GLY A 74 1.39 -9.42 7.04
CA GLY A 74 2.40 -8.66 6.31
C GLY A 74 2.20 -7.13 6.38
N LYS A 75 1.61 -6.61 7.47
CA LYS A 75 1.27 -5.17 7.60
C LYS A 75 2.15 -4.39 8.56
N THR A 76 2.99 -5.08 9.34
CA THR A 76 3.77 -4.42 10.39
C THR A 76 5.10 -5.11 10.57
N ASP A 77 6.16 -4.30 10.48
CA ASP A 77 7.45 -4.65 11.04
C ASP A 77 7.47 -4.28 12.53
N TYR A 78 7.51 -5.31 13.38
CA TYR A 78 7.57 -5.13 14.84
C TYR A 78 8.95 -4.65 15.30
N TYR A 79 10.01 -4.86 14.51
CA TYR A 79 11.35 -4.40 14.85
C TYR A 79 11.46 -2.87 14.72
N ALA A 80 10.99 -2.29 13.62
CA ALA A 80 10.82 -0.85 13.47
C ALA A 80 9.84 -0.28 14.51
N ARG A 81 8.65 -0.90 14.66
CA ARG A 81 7.62 -0.43 15.60
C ARG A 81 8.13 -0.34 17.04
N LYS A 82 8.91 -1.32 17.51
CA LYS A 82 9.48 -1.31 18.87
C LYS A 82 10.25 -0.01 19.15
N ARG A 83 11.04 0.48 18.20
CA ARG A 83 11.87 1.70 18.34
C ARG A 83 11.07 2.98 18.17
N LEU A 84 10.10 2.97 17.26
CA LEU A 84 9.22 4.12 17.04
C LEU A 84 8.29 4.36 18.24
N VAL A 85 7.84 3.30 18.91
CA VAL A 85 6.90 3.38 20.04
C VAL A 85 7.57 3.61 21.38
N ALA A 86 8.72 2.97 21.62
CA ALA A 86 9.39 3.07 22.91
C ALA A 86 9.71 4.53 23.25
N GLN A 87 9.19 4.98 24.39
CA GLN A 87 9.45 6.28 24.97
C GLN A 87 10.52 6.16 26.06
N HIS A 88 11.27 7.24 26.28
CA HIS A 88 12.19 7.31 27.41
C HIS A 88 11.41 7.22 28.73
N LYS A 89 11.79 6.30 29.63
CA LYS A 89 11.04 5.99 30.86
C LYS A 89 10.85 7.20 31.77
N ALA A 90 11.84 8.09 31.85
CA ALA A 90 11.74 9.32 32.65
C ALA A 90 10.73 10.35 32.12
N LYS A 91 10.15 10.13 30.92
CA LYS A 91 9.07 10.97 30.37
C LYS A 91 7.67 10.46 30.74
N TYR A 92 7.59 9.35 31.47
CA TYR A 92 6.35 8.77 32.00
C TYR A 92 5.25 8.68 30.94
N ASN A 93 4.13 9.39 31.12
CA ASN A 93 2.96 9.35 30.25
C ASN A 93 3.07 10.23 29.00
N SER A 94 4.20 10.90 28.78
CA SER A 94 4.38 11.76 27.60
C SER A 94 4.30 10.92 26.31
N PRO A 95 3.29 11.13 25.46
CA PRO A 95 3.12 10.33 24.25
C PRO A 95 4.26 10.58 23.26
N LYS A 96 4.67 9.52 22.56
CA LYS A 96 5.56 9.62 21.41
C LYS A 96 4.72 9.62 20.14
N TYR A 97 4.59 10.79 19.52
CA TYR A 97 3.80 10.95 18.30
C TYR A 97 4.57 10.49 17.06
N ARG A 98 3.87 9.78 16.18
CA ARG A 98 4.39 9.33 14.89
C ARG A 98 3.49 9.76 13.74
N LEU A 99 4.09 10.17 12.63
CA LEU A 99 3.44 10.47 11.37
C LEU A 99 3.41 9.16 10.56
N VAL A 100 2.30 8.45 10.64
CA VAL A 100 2.07 7.21 9.91
C VAL A 100 1.67 7.57 8.48
N VAL A 101 2.53 7.22 7.53
CA VAL A 101 2.31 7.45 6.10
C VAL A 101 2.08 6.13 5.40
N ARG A 102 0.95 5.96 4.73
CA ARG A 102 0.64 4.74 3.96
C ARG A 102 0.08 5.11 2.59
N PHE A 103 0.58 4.43 1.57
CA PHE A 103 0.02 4.49 0.23
C PHE A 103 -0.82 3.25 0.00
N THR A 104 -2.05 3.45 -0.46
CA THR A 104 -2.84 2.43 -1.13
C THR A 104 -2.69 2.62 -2.65
N ASN A 105 -3.36 1.81 -3.45
CA ASN A 105 -3.26 1.94 -4.90
C ASN A 105 -3.80 3.27 -5.44
N LYS A 106 -4.76 3.89 -4.75
CA LYS A 106 -5.47 5.11 -5.22
C LYS A 106 -5.66 6.19 -4.15
N ASP A 107 -5.04 6.02 -2.97
CA ASP A 107 -5.19 6.97 -1.86
C ASP A 107 -3.92 7.05 -1.03
N VAL A 108 -3.67 8.22 -0.45
CA VAL A 108 -2.57 8.50 0.49
C VAL A 108 -3.18 8.74 1.85
N ILE A 109 -2.63 8.08 2.86
CA ILE A 109 -3.09 8.16 4.25
C ILE A 109 -1.97 8.75 5.09
N ALA A 110 -2.22 9.90 5.72
CA ALA A 110 -1.33 10.50 6.70
C ALA A 110 -2.05 10.64 8.04
N GLN A 111 -1.46 10.08 9.10
CA GLN A 111 -2.05 10.11 10.44
C GLN A 111 -1.00 10.42 11.49
N ILE A 112 -1.32 11.32 12.41
CA ILE A 112 -0.53 11.52 13.63
C ILE A 112 -1.09 10.62 14.70
N VAL A 113 -0.26 9.70 15.19
CA VAL A 113 -0.69 8.62 16.06
C VAL A 113 0.20 8.54 17.30
N SER A 114 -0.41 8.33 18.46
CA SER A 114 0.28 7.95 19.70
C SER A 114 -0.07 6.49 20.07
N SER A 115 0.77 5.84 20.89
CA SER A 115 0.54 4.44 21.29
C SER A 115 0.04 4.37 22.72
N GLN A 116 -1.00 3.57 22.97
CA GLN A 116 -1.48 3.21 24.31
C GLN A 116 -1.56 1.68 24.44
N ILE A 117 -1.77 1.18 25.65
CA ILE A 117 -1.86 -0.28 25.93
C ILE A 117 -3.05 -0.91 25.20
N ASN A 118 -4.21 -0.23 25.20
CA ASN A 118 -5.42 -0.71 24.56
C ASN A 118 -5.34 -0.68 23.01
N GLY A 119 -4.51 0.22 22.48
CA GLY A 119 -4.40 0.43 21.05
C GLY A 119 -3.75 1.77 20.72
N ASP A 120 -3.56 2.01 19.43
CA ASP A 120 -3.03 3.26 18.94
C ASP A 120 -4.15 4.32 18.89
N TYR A 121 -3.87 5.52 19.40
CA TYR A 121 -4.79 6.65 19.37
C TYR A 121 -4.40 7.63 18.27
N VAL A 122 -5.35 7.93 17.37
CA VAL A 122 -5.15 8.85 16.26
C VAL A 122 -5.48 10.28 16.72
N PHE A 123 -4.47 11.15 16.69
CA PHE A 123 -4.61 12.55 17.08
C PHE A 123 -5.25 13.40 15.97
N ALA A 124 -4.72 13.25 14.75
CA ALA A 124 -5.20 13.86 13.52
C ALA A 124 -4.99 12.90 12.34
N ALA A 125 -5.83 12.99 11.33
CA ALA A 125 -5.75 12.21 10.10
C ALA A 125 -6.06 13.11 8.91
N ALA A 126 -5.43 12.85 7.77
CA ALA A 126 -5.73 13.44 6.48
C ALA A 126 -5.59 12.35 5.39
N TYR A 127 -6.37 12.50 4.32
CA TYR A 127 -6.43 11.54 3.23
C TYR A 127 -6.39 12.27 1.89
N ALA A 128 -5.88 11.62 0.84
CA ALA A 128 -5.83 12.23 -0.49
C ALA A 128 -7.21 12.42 -1.10
N HIS A 129 -8.18 11.55 -0.78
CA HIS A 129 -9.57 11.73 -1.21
C HIS A 129 -10.29 12.95 -0.60
N GLU A 130 -9.67 13.67 0.35
CA GLU A 130 -10.15 14.97 0.83
C GLU A 130 -9.64 16.14 -0.04
N LEU A 131 -8.57 15.94 -0.81
CA LEU A 131 -7.95 16.98 -1.64
C LEU A 131 -8.87 17.61 -2.70
N PRO A 132 -9.88 16.93 -3.26
CA PRO A 132 -10.84 17.57 -4.16
C PRO A 132 -11.56 18.78 -3.55
N LYS A 133 -11.71 18.85 -2.22
CA LYS A 133 -12.23 20.05 -1.53
C LYS A 133 -11.34 21.28 -1.75
N TYR A 134 -10.04 21.07 -1.92
CA TYR A 134 -9.03 22.12 -2.07
C TYR A 134 -8.63 22.38 -3.52
N GLY A 135 -9.29 21.75 -4.50
CA GLY A 135 -9.06 21.99 -5.94
C GLY A 135 -8.35 20.85 -6.67
N ILE A 136 -7.68 19.94 -5.96
CA ILE A 136 -6.97 18.81 -6.60
C ILE A 136 -7.94 17.66 -6.83
N LYS A 137 -8.46 17.54 -8.05
CA LYS A 137 -9.41 16.48 -8.44
C LYS A 137 -8.71 15.19 -8.90
N HIS A 138 -7.62 15.33 -9.64
CA HIS A 138 -6.92 14.22 -10.29
C HIS A 138 -5.58 13.91 -9.61
N GLY A 139 -4.95 12.79 -9.97
CA GLY A 139 -3.57 12.52 -9.55
C GLY A 139 -3.36 12.31 -8.04
N LEU A 140 -4.37 11.86 -7.29
CA LEU A 140 -4.38 11.79 -5.81
C LEU A 140 -3.28 10.92 -5.15
N THR A 141 -2.41 10.27 -5.93
CA THR A 141 -1.31 9.44 -5.40
C THR A 141 0.06 9.81 -5.95
N ASN A 142 0.19 10.92 -6.67
CA ASN A 142 1.48 11.44 -7.13
C ASN A 142 2.28 12.07 -5.96
N TRP A 143 3.44 12.65 -6.28
CA TRP A 143 4.31 13.26 -5.27
C TRP A 143 3.68 14.55 -4.69
N ALA A 144 3.13 15.40 -5.56
CA ALA A 144 2.48 16.67 -5.19
C ALA A 144 1.24 16.48 -4.28
N ALA A 145 0.36 15.53 -4.58
CA ALA A 145 -0.77 15.16 -3.73
C ALA A 145 -0.30 14.61 -2.37
N ALA A 146 0.78 13.83 -2.35
CA ALA A 146 1.35 13.35 -1.09
C ALA A 146 1.90 14.51 -0.23
N TYR A 147 2.56 15.48 -0.85
CA TYR A 147 2.97 16.73 -0.19
C TYR A 147 1.77 17.48 0.38
N ALA A 148 0.72 17.72 -0.42
CA ALA A 148 -0.50 18.40 0.01
C ALA A 148 -1.21 17.68 1.18
N VAL A 149 -1.24 16.34 1.20
CA VAL A 149 -1.77 15.57 2.35
C VAL A 149 -0.91 15.74 3.60
N GLY A 150 0.41 15.85 3.44
CA GLY A 150 1.35 16.17 4.53
C GLY A 150 1.08 17.55 5.12
N LEU A 151 0.93 18.56 4.26
CA LEU A 151 0.57 19.92 4.65
C LEU A 151 -0.77 19.96 5.39
N LEU A 152 -1.78 19.26 4.86
CA LEU A 152 -3.12 19.19 5.44
C LEU A 152 -3.10 18.57 6.85
N VAL A 153 -2.37 17.46 7.06
CA VAL A 153 -2.31 16.84 8.39
C VAL A 153 -1.54 17.73 9.39
N ALA A 154 -0.53 18.47 8.94
CA ALA A 154 0.22 19.41 9.76
C ALA A 154 -0.65 20.57 10.23
N ARG A 155 -1.26 21.30 9.30
CA ARG A 155 -2.14 22.45 9.63
C ARG A 155 -3.33 22.02 10.49
N ARG A 156 -3.93 20.86 10.22
CA ARG A 156 -5.03 20.30 11.04
C ARG A 156 -4.59 19.96 12.47
N ALA A 157 -3.37 19.43 12.63
CA ALA A 157 -2.83 19.11 13.94
C ALA A 157 -2.46 20.36 14.74
N LEU A 158 -1.82 21.35 14.11
CA LEU A 158 -1.45 22.61 14.75
C LEU A 158 -2.67 23.44 15.16
N LYS A 159 -3.68 23.55 14.28
CA LYS A 159 -4.96 24.22 14.60
C LYS A 159 -5.66 23.58 15.79
N LYS A 160 -5.62 22.25 15.89
CA LYS A 160 -6.17 21.52 17.05
C LYS A 160 -5.38 21.74 18.34
N LEU A 161 -4.09 22.07 18.24
CA LEU A 161 -3.22 22.38 19.38
C LEU A 161 -3.19 23.87 19.72
N GLY A 162 -3.74 24.75 18.88
CA GLY A 162 -3.64 26.21 19.02
C GLY A 162 -2.23 26.74 18.75
N LEU A 163 -1.48 26.10 17.84
CA LEU A 163 -0.10 26.46 17.47
C LEU A 163 0.03 26.86 15.99
N ASP A 164 -1.10 27.06 15.31
CA ASP A 164 -1.17 27.34 13.88
C ASP A 164 -0.69 28.74 13.48
N GLU A 165 -0.86 29.72 14.37
CA GLU A 165 -0.36 31.10 14.19
C GLU A 165 1.14 31.21 14.52
N THR A 166 1.62 30.50 15.55
CA THR A 166 3.03 30.56 15.97
C THR A 166 3.96 29.85 15.00
N TYR A 167 3.50 28.71 14.46
CA TYR A 167 4.28 27.87 13.55
C TYR A 167 3.58 27.80 12.20
N THR A 168 3.78 28.82 11.36
CA THR A 168 3.25 28.88 9.99
C THR A 168 3.99 27.92 9.06
N GLY A 169 5.30 27.78 9.25
CA GLY A 169 6.18 26.95 8.44
C GLY A 169 6.68 27.68 7.19
N ASP A 170 6.97 26.95 6.12
CA ASP A 170 7.31 27.54 4.82
C ASP A 170 6.01 27.82 4.06
N GLU A 171 5.76 29.08 3.70
CA GLU A 171 4.53 29.51 3.03
C GLU A 171 4.60 29.32 1.51
N GLU A 172 5.77 29.54 0.93
CA GLU A 172 5.98 29.55 -0.53
C GLU A 172 6.33 28.17 -1.07
N GLY A 173 6.76 27.24 -0.21
CA GLY A 173 7.14 25.89 -0.65
C GLY A 173 8.37 25.94 -1.57
N SER A 174 9.38 26.73 -1.17
CA SER A 174 10.54 27.07 -1.99
C SER A 174 11.39 25.86 -2.40
N GLY A 175 11.18 24.70 -1.77
CA GLY A 175 12.00 23.51 -1.96
C GLY A 175 13.29 23.56 -1.13
N GLU A 176 13.52 24.61 -0.36
CA GLU A 176 14.67 24.68 0.53
C GLU A 176 14.55 23.70 1.70
N PHE A 177 15.68 23.13 2.12
CA PHE A 177 15.74 22.29 3.31
C PHE A 177 15.82 23.14 4.57
N SER A 178 14.69 23.31 5.24
CA SER A 178 14.62 23.91 6.57
C SER A 178 13.84 23.02 7.55
N LEU A 179 14.12 23.16 8.83
CA LEU A 179 13.37 22.53 9.92
C LEU A 179 12.71 23.64 10.75
N THR A 180 11.50 23.39 11.22
CA THR A 180 10.81 24.35 12.11
C THR A 180 11.56 24.47 13.44
N GLU A 181 12.20 25.60 13.67
CA GLU A 181 12.94 25.88 14.89
C GLU A 181 12.00 26.27 16.05
N ALA A 182 12.51 26.21 17.27
CA ALA A 182 11.72 26.66 18.43
C ALA A 182 11.75 28.19 18.51
N VAL A 183 10.61 28.78 18.85
CA VAL A 183 10.54 30.21 19.17
C VAL A 183 11.19 30.39 20.53
N GLU A 184 12.04 31.43 20.69
CA GLU A 184 12.83 31.65 21.91
C GLU A 184 11.94 31.75 23.16
N ASP A 185 10.89 32.57 23.09
CA ASP A 185 9.95 32.81 24.20
C ASP A 185 8.56 32.20 23.93
N GLY A 186 8.52 30.94 23.49
CA GLY A 186 7.25 30.28 23.13
C GLY A 186 7.18 28.77 23.40
N PRO A 187 5.98 28.17 23.22
CA PRO A 187 5.83 26.72 23.24
C PRO A 187 6.69 26.10 22.14
N ARG A 188 7.38 25.00 22.44
CA ARG A 188 8.20 24.29 21.45
C ARG A 188 7.35 23.69 20.31
N PRO A 189 7.91 23.54 19.09
CA PRO A 189 7.15 23.05 17.95
C PRO A 189 6.72 21.59 18.17
N PHE A 190 5.59 21.23 17.56
CA PHE A 190 5.01 19.91 17.75
C PHE A 190 5.87 18.83 17.07
N LYS A 191 6.58 18.04 17.89
CA LYS A 191 7.49 17.01 17.41
C LYS A 191 6.77 15.71 17.03
N VAL A 192 7.00 15.25 15.80
CA VAL A 192 6.45 13.99 15.29
C VAL A 192 7.51 13.18 14.54
N PHE A 193 7.51 11.85 14.69
CA PHE A 193 8.47 10.96 14.01
C PHE A 193 7.86 10.24 12.81
N LEU A 194 8.53 10.21 11.66
CA LEU A 194 8.04 9.49 10.48
C LEU A 194 7.94 7.97 10.71
N ASP A 195 6.80 7.37 10.39
CA ASP A 195 6.57 5.93 10.34
C ASP A 195 6.22 5.52 8.90
N VAL A 196 7.22 4.99 8.20
CA VAL A 196 7.11 4.49 6.81
C VAL A 196 6.52 3.07 6.72
N GLY A 197 6.43 2.35 7.84
CA GLY A 197 5.95 0.97 7.88
C GLY A 197 6.87 0.01 7.13
N LEU A 198 6.37 -0.55 6.02
CA LEU A 198 7.08 -1.51 5.17
C LEU A 198 7.54 -0.91 3.85
N ALA A 199 7.27 0.38 3.61
CA ALA A 199 7.72 1.06 2.40
C ALA A 199 9.25 1.08 2.37
N ARG A 200 9.82 0.82 1.19
CA ARG A 200 11.26 0.93 0.98
C ARG A 200 11.66 2.40 1.01
N THR A 201 12.69 2.73 1.78
CA THR A 201 13.22 4.09 1.90
C THR A 201 14.26 4.35 0.81
N THR A 202 13.80 4.65 -0.40
CA THR A 202 14.65 5.13 -1.52
C THR A 202 14.58 6.65 -1.63
N THR A 203 15.60 7.27 -2.21
CA THR A 203 15.57 8.70 -2.55
C THR A 203 14.45 8.96 -3.55
N GLY A 204 13.69 10.04 -3.34
CA GLY A 204 12.52 10.41 -4.17
C GLY A 204 11.23 9.66 -3.83
N ALA A 205 11.22 8.77 -2.83
CA ALA A 205 10.00 8.04 -2.48
C ALA A 205 8.89 8.98 -1.95
N LYS A 206 7.65 8.75 -2.39
CA LYS A 206 6.48 9.57 -2.04
C LYS A 206 6.19 9.66 -0.54
N CYS A 207 6.66 8.72 0.28
CA CYS A 207 6.53 8.82 1.73
C CYS A 207 7.30 10.02 2.32
N PHE A 208 8.38 10.44 1.65
CA PHE A 208 9.13 11.63 2.03
C PHE A 208 8.45 12.92 1.53
N ALA A 209 7.59 12.86 0.52
CA ALA A 209 6.74 13.98 0.12
C ALA A 209 5.78 14.39 1.25
N VAL A 210 5.08 13.40 1.84
CA VAL A 210 4.20 13.62 3.00
C VAL A 210 4.98 14.17 4.19
N MET A 211 6.21 13.70 4.38
CA MET A 211 7.11 14.19 5.43
C MET A 211 7.51 15.66 5.18
N LYS A 212 7.88 16.02 3.96
CA LYS A 212 8.27 17.39 3.57
C LYS A 212 7.10 18.34 3.71
N GLY A 213 5.92 17.99 3.18
CA GLY A 213 4.71 18.80 3.37
C GLY A 213 4.28 18.93 4.83
N ALA A 214 4.49 17.89 5.65
CA ALA A 214 4.23 17.98 7.09
C ALA A 214 5.22 18.91 7.80
N SER A 215 6.49 18.91 7.39
CA SER A 215 7.53 19.82 7.89
C SER A 215 7.23 21.27 7.51
N ASP A 216 6.95 21.50 6.23
CA ASP A 216 6.64 22.84 5.69
C ASP A 216 5.33 23.39 6.25
N GLY A 217 4.41 22.52 6.69
CA GLY A 217 3.21 22.92 7.43
C GLY A 217 3.44 23.31 8.89
N GLY A 218 4.69 23.33 9.38
CA GLY A 218 5.08 23.77 10.72
C GLY A 218 5.28 22.66 11.77
N LEU A 219 5.19 21.38 11.39
CA LEU A 219 5.53 20.29 12.31
C LEU A 219 7.04 20.08 12.38
N TYR A 220 7.56 19.88 13.59
CA TYR A 220 8.94 19.46 13.74
C TYR A 220 9.08 17.96 13.47
N VAL A 221 9.41 17.61 12.23
CA VAL A 221 9.73 16.24 11.81
C VAL A 221 11.24 16.13 11.61
N PRO A 222 11.99 15.44 12.48
CA PRO A 222 13.44 15.36 12.34
C PRO A 222 13.81 14.50 11.12
N HIS A 223 14.40 15.12 10.11
CA HIS A 223 14.79 14.47 8.85
C HIS A 223 16.04 15.12 8.23
N SER A 224 16.55 14.54 7.14
CA SER A 224 17.66 15.07 6.35
C SER A 224 17.30 15.14 4.87
N ALA A 225 17.98 15.99 4.11
CA ALA A 225 17.73 16.20 2.69
C ALA A 225 18.00 14.97 1.80
N LYS A 226 18.80 13.99 2.28
CA LYS A 226 19.33 12.84 1.50
C LYS A 226 18.31 11.98 0.76
N ARG A 227 17.04 12.04 1.14
CA ARG A 227 15.96 11.21 0.59
C ARG A 227 14.96 11.98 -0.25
N LEU A 228 15.13 13.30 -0.37
CA LEU A 228 14.28 14.15 -1.19
C LEU A 228 14.69 14.02 -2.67
N PRO A 229 13.74 14.18 -3.62
CA PRO A 229 14.06 14.44 -5.02
C PRO A 229 15.05 15.61 -5.15
N GLY A 230 15.96 15.56 -6.12
CA GLY A 230 16.98 16.60 -6.32
C GLY A 230 18.23 16.45 -5.45
N TYR A 231 18.28 15.47 -4.55
CA TYR A 231 19.51 15.19 -3.79
C TYR A 231 20.51 14.40 -4.63
N ASP A 232 21.68 14.99 -4.86
CA ASP A 232 22.79 14.34 -5.51
C ASP A 232 23.69 13.63 -4.48
N ILE A 233 24.00 12.37 -4.76
CA ILE A 233 24.81 11.50 -3.89
C ILE A 233 26.29 11.85 -4.01
N GLU A 234 26.73 12.34 -5.17
CA GLU A 234 28.14 12.62 -5.45
C GLU A 234 28.58 13.95 -4.82
N THR A 235 27.83 15.02 -5.08
CA THR A 235 28.09 16.34 -4.48
C THR A 235 27.59 16.45 -3.03
N GLY A 236 26.56 15.68 -2.67
CA GLY A 236 25.94 15.74 -1.35
C GLY A 236 25.00 16.95 -1.16
N GLU A 237 24.66 17.63 -2.26
CA GLU A 237 23.84 18.83 -2.28
C GLU A 237 22.40 18.51 -2.69
N LEU A 238 21.46 19.35 -2.23
CA LEU A 238 20.05 19.27 -2.62
C LEU A 238 19.78 20.39 -3.63
N ASP A 239 19.34 20.02 -4.82
CA ASP A 239 18.77 20.96 -5.77
C ASP A 239 17.34 21.34 -5.35
N ALA A 240 17.18 22.56 -4.84
CA ALA A 240 15.91 23.10 -4.38
C ALA A 240 14.91 23.27 -5.54
N ASP A 241 15.39 23.59 -6.74
CA ASP A 241 14.54 23.82 -7.91
C ASP A 241 13.88 22.51 -8.36
N THR A 242 14.67 21.42 -8.42
CA THR A 242 14.11 20.08 -8.66
C THR A 242 13.11 19.70 -7.58
N LEU A 243 13.38 19.97 -6.30
CA LEU A 243 12.42 19.64 -5.24
C LEU A 243 11.12 20.44 -5.38
N ARG A 244 11.20 21.74 -5.64
CA ARG A 244 10.05 22.62 -5.87
C ARG A 244 9.20 22.11 -7.03
N LYS A 245 9.84 21.75 -8.15
CA LYS A 245 9.18 21.14 -9.31
C LYS A 245 8.41 19.85 -8.95
N TYR A 246 8.90 19.04 -8.02
CA TYR A 246 8.16 17.87 -7.53
C TYR A 246 6.98 18.25 -6.61
N ILE A 247 7.12 19.31 -5.81
CA ILE A 247 6.07 19.83 -4.92
C ILE A 247 4.87 20.30 -5.73
N VAL A 248 5.09 21.11 -6.77
CA VAL A 248 4.02 21.68 -7.61
C VAL A 248 3.60 20.78 -8.77
N GLY A 249 4.18 19.57 -8.88
CA GLY A 249 3.77 18.59 -9.89
C GLY A 249 4.33 18.82 -11.29
N GLY A 250 5.37 19.63 -11.46
CA GLY A 250 6.00 19.91 -12.76
C GLY A 250 6.52 18.66 -13.49
N HIS A 251 6.97 17.63 -12.76
CA HIS A 251 7.32 16.32 -13.37
C HIS A 251 6.13 15.61 -14.03
N VAL A 252 4.89 15.90 -13.61
CA VAL A 252 3.68 15.38 -14.27
C VAL A 252 3.33 16.25 -15.46
N ALA A 253 3.49 17.58 -15.35
CA ALA A 253 3.30 18.51 -16.46
C ALA A 253 4.26 18.22 -17.63
N GLU A 254 5.55 18.04 -17.36
CA GLU A 254 6.54 17.67 -18.39
C GLU A 254 6.18 16.35 -19.06
N TYR A 255 5.75 15.34 -18.28
CA TYR A 255 5.34 14.07 -18.87
C TYR A 255 4.04 14.20 -19.69
N MET A 256 3.18 15.18 -19.38
CA MET A 256 2.02 15.50 -20.21
C MET A 256 2.43 16.15 -21.53
N GLU A 257 3.40 17.07 -21.50
CA GLU A 257 3.95 17.72 -22.71
C GLU A 257 4.68 16.71 -23.60
N GLU A 258 5.60 15.93 -23.04
CA GLU A 258 6.34 14.89 -23.77
C GLU A 258 5.39 13.90 -24.47
N LEU A 259 4.35 13.43 -23.76
CA LEU A 259 3.39 12.50 -24.36
C LEU A 259 2.47 13.17 -25.38
N ALA A 260 2.15 14.45 -25.23
CA ALA A 260 1.34 15.16 -26.21
C ALA A 260 2.08 15.29 -27.56
N ASP A 261 3.40 15.47 -27.51
CA ASP A 261 4.24 15.58 -28.70
C ASP A 261 4.64 14.22 -29.31
N ASP A 262 4.97 13.23 -28.47
CA ASP A 262 5.50 11.93 -28.92
C ASP A 262 4.41 10.90 -29.25
N ASP A 263 3.35 10.78 -28.43
CA ASP A 263 2.36 9.70 -28.52
C ASP A 263 0.98 10.13 -27.99
N GLU A 264 0.18 10.71 -28.89
CA GLU A 264 -1.17 11.20 -28.59
C GLU A 264 -2.13 10.08 -28.13
N GLU A 265 -1.93 8.83 -28.57
CA GLU A 265 -2.78 7.71 -28.12
C GLU A 265 -2.55 7.42 -26.64
N ARG A 266 -1.28 7.32 -26.23
CA ARG A 266 -0.92 7.13 -24.81
C ARG A 266 -1.31 8.32 -23.94
N TYR A 267 -1.17 9.53 -24.46
CA TYR A 267 -1.64 10.74 -23.79
C TYR A 267 -3.14 10.64 -23.45
N LYS A 268 -3.97 10.28 -24.44
CA LYS A 268 -5.41 10.08 -24.26
C LYS A 268 -5.75 8.95 -23.28
N GLU A 269 -4.98 7.86 -23.27
CA GLU A 269 -5.21 6.75 -22.33
C GLU A 269 -4.91 7.12 -20.87
N ILE A 270 -3.76 7.74 -20.61
CA ILE A 270 -3.27 8.02 -19.26
C ILE A 270 -3.95 9.25 -18.67
N PHE A 271 -4.08 10.32 -19.47
CA PHE A 271 -4.57 11.63 -19.03
C PHE A 271 -6.04 11.87 -19.41
N ASN A 272 -6.79 10.84 -19.77
CA ASN A 272 -8.23 10.93 -20.10
C ASN A 272 -9.01 11.80 -19.09
N SER A 273 -8.78 11.61 -17.79
CA SER A 273 -9.49 12.37 -16.76
C SER A 273 -9.14 13.87 -16.74
N TYR A 274 -7.90 14.22 -17.10
CA TYR A 274 -7.45 15.62 -17.24
C TYR A 274 -8.07 16.26 -18.49
N ILE A 275 -8.08 15.54 -19.61
CA ILE A 275 -8.68 15.99 -20.88
C ILE A 275 -10.19 16.27 -20.71
N ASN A 276 -10.92 15.37 -20.02
CA ASN A 276 -12.35 15.55 -19.78
C ASN A 276 -12.69 16.80 -18.96
N ASP A 277 -11.78 17.21 -18.08
CA ASP A 277 -11.94 18.40 -17.24
C ASP A 277 -11.25 19.66 -17.85
N GLY A 278 -10.64 19.54 -19.03
CA GLY A 278 -9.96 20.63 -19.73
C GLY A 278 -8.71 21.16 -19.03
N ILE A 279 -7.94 20.28 -18.38
CA ILE A 279 -6.72 20.64 -17.65
C ILE A 279 -5.49 20.34 -18.51
N GLU A 280 -4.77 21.39 -18.90
CA GLU A 280 -3.51 21.33 -19.63
C GLU A 280 -2.30 21.28 -18.68
N ALA A 281 -1.09 21.08 -19.23
CA ALA A 281 0.13 20.85 -18.45
C ALA A 281 0.55 22.09 -17.63
N ASP A 282 0.40 23.28 -18.22
CA ASP A 282 0.69 24.58 -17.62
C ASP A 282 -0.16 24.86 -16.37
N ALA A 283 -1.43 24.47 -16.39
CA ALA A 283 -2.37 24.69 -15.30
C ALA A 283 -2.06 23.85 -14.04
N ILE A 284 -1.20 22.83 -14.12
CA ILE A 284 -0.94 21.91 -13.00
C ILE A 284 -0.25 22.61 -11.83
N GLU A 285 0.73 23.46 -12.11
CA GLU A 285 1.47 24.19 -11.07
C GLU A 285 0.53 25.10 -10.27
N ASP A 286 -0.34 25.82 -10.97
CA ASP A 286 -1.34 26.70 -10.37
C ASP A 286 -2.32 25.91 -9.49
N ILE A 287 -2.81 24.75 -9.96
CA ILE A 287 -3.74 23.90 -9.19
C ILE A 287 -3.15 23.51 -7.82
N TYR A 288 -1.87 23.15 -7.76
CA TYR A 288 -1.24 22.76 -6.51
C TYR A 288 -0.93 23.97 -5.61
N SER A 289 -0.45 25.06 -6.19
CA SER A 289 -0.18 26.31 -5.46
C SER A 289 -1.46 26.85 -4.79
N ASP A 290 -2.54 26.95 -5.56
CA ASP A 290 -3.88 27.28 -5.07
C ASP A 290 -4.35 26.35 -3.94
N ALA A 291 -4.10 25.05 -4.10
CA ALA A 291 -4.51 24.07 -3.11
C ALA A 291 -3.75 24.24 -1.80
N HIS A 292 -2.48 24.62 -1.84
CA HIS A 292 -1.68 24.88 -0.65
C HIS A 292 -2.24 26.07 0.13
N GLU A 293 -2.61 27.16 -0.55
CA GLU A 293 -3.28 28.31 0.06
C GLU A 293 -4.62 27.93 0.67
N LYS A 294 -5.47 27.21 -0.08
CA LYS A 294 -6.79 26.74 0.40
C LYS A 294 -6.67 25.82 1.62
N ILE A 295 -5.64 24.97 1.67
CA ILE A 295 -5.35 24.11 2.82
C ILE A 295 -4.94 24.94 4.05
N ARG A 296 -4.13 25.99 3.87
CA ARG A 296 -3.74 26.88 4.97
C ARG A 296 -4.92 27.70 5.49
N ALA A 297 -5.80 28.16 4.60
CA ALA A 297 -7.00 28.92 4.95
C ALA A 297 -7.99 28.09 5.78
N ASP A 298 -8.34 26.87 5.35
CA ASP A 298 -9.27 26.00 6.09
C ASP A 298 -8.80 24.53 6.16
N PRO A 299 -7.97 24.15 7.15
CA PRO A 299 -7.54 22.77 7.32
C PRO A 299 -8.58 21.88 8.03
N THR A 300 -9.79 22.38 8.30
CA THR A 300 -10.78 21.66 9.11
C THR A 300 -11.33 20.44 8.40
N TYR A 301 -11.57 19.37 9.19
CA TYR A 301 -12.14 18.14 8.68
C TYR A 301 -13.66 18.23 8.66
N THR A 302 -14.25 18.12 7.47
CA THR A 302 -15.70 18.03 7.29
C THR A 302 -16.10 16.56 7.09
N PRO A 303 -16.80 15.93 8.04
CA PRO A 303 -17.22 14.54 7.91
C PRO A 303 -18.26 14.39 6.79
N THR A 304 -18.14 13.31 6.02
CA THR A 304 -19.12 12.98 4.98
C THR A 304 -20.46 12.57 5.58
N GLN A 305 -21.55 12.96 4.92
CA GLN A 305 -22.89 12.50 5.28
C GLN A 305 -23.02 11.01 4.93
N LYS A 306 -23.27 10.18 5.95
CA LYS A 306 -23.37 8.73 5.79
C LYS A 306 -24.68 8.22 6.37
N LYS A 307 -25.14 7.09 5.83
CA LYS A 307 -26.28 6.34 6.38
C LYS A 307 -26.01 5.89 7.81
N SER A 308 -27.07 5.57 8.55
CA SER A 308 -26.94 5.14 9.94
C SER A 308 -26.13 3.83 10.06
N LYS A 309 -25.43 3.65 11.18
CA LYS A 309 -24.65 2.44 11.47
C LYS A 309 -25.50 1.18 11.42
N GLU A 310 -26.77 1.27 11.83
CA GLU A 310 -27.72 0.18 11.82
C GLU A 310 -28.12 -0.23 10.41
N GLU A 311 -28.31 0.74 9.52
CA GLU A 311 -28.64 0.49 8.12
C GLU A 311 -27.50 -0.24 7.42
N TYR A 312 -26.25 0.22 7.59
CA TYR A 312 -25.07 -0.48 7.07
C TYR A 312 -24.95 -1.91 7.62
N LYS A 313 -25.27 -2.12 8.91
CA LYS A 313 -25.24 -3.46 9.52
C LYS A 313 -26.25 -4.40 8.85
N LYS A 314 -27.47 -3.92 8.57
CA LYS A 314 -28.50 -4.71 7.88
C LYS A 314 -28.08 -5.07 6.46
N VAL A 315 -27.51 -4.13 5.70
CA VAL A 315 -27.02 -4.38 4.34
C VAL A 315 -25.89 -5.41 4.34
N ASN A 316 -24.88 -5.24 5.19
CA ASN A 316 -23.73 -6.13 5.26
C ASN A 316 -24.07 -7.55 5.76
N GLN A 317 -25.13 -7.68 6.56
CA GLN A 317 -25.55 -8.99 7.07
C GLN A 317 -26.11 -9.90 5.98
N LYS A 318 -26.67 -9.33 4.89
CA LYS A 318 -27.22 -10.12 3.77
C LYS A 318 -26.15 -10.94 3.04
N GLY A 319 -24.94 -10.40 2.88
CA GLY A 319 -23.84 -11.08 2.19
C GLY A 319 -23.03 -12.05 3.06
N LYS A 320 -23.29 -12.12 4.37
CA LYS A 320 -22.49 -12.91 5.31
C LYS A 320 -23.15 -14.25 5.58
N GLN A 321 -22.49 -15.33 5.15
CA GLN A 321 -22.90 -16.69 5.50
C GLN A 321 -22.83 -16.89 7.02
N LYS A 322 -23.92 -17.40 7.59
CA LYS A 322 -23.96 -17.81 9.00
C LYS A 322 -23.20 -19.12 9.15
N LYS A 323 -22.52 -19.29 10.29
CA LYS A 323 -21.89 -20.57 10.61
C LYS A 323 -22.99 -21.61 10.82
N LEU A 324 -22.82 -22.79 10.23
CA LEU A 324 -23.69 -23.94 10.46
C LEU A 324 -23.74 -24.26 11.96
N THR A 325 -24.94 -24.55 12.45
CA THR A 325 -25.18 -25.07 13.78
C THR A 325 -24.62 -26.48 13.93
N ASN A 326 -24.51 -26.99 15.15
CA ASN A 326 -24.04 -28.35 15.38
C ASN A 326 -25.00 -29.40 14.78
N ALA A 327 -26.31 -29.18 14.91
CA ALA A 327 -27.36 -30.08 14.39
C ALA A 327 -27.29 -30.20 12.86
N GLU A 328 -27.24 -29.06 12.15
CA GLU A 328 -27.12 -29.05 10.68
C GLU A 328 -25.84 -29.75 10.21
N ARG A 329 -24.72 -29.61 10.94
CA ARG A 329 -23.47 -30.33 10.61
C ARG A 329 -23.63 -31.84 10.78
N LYS A 330 -24.26 -32.30 11.85
CA LYS A 330 -24.50 -33.74 12.10
C LYS A 330 -25.40 -34.34 11.03
N GLN A 331 -26.49 -33.65 10.71
CA GLN A 331 -27.41 -34.07 9.67
C GLN A 331 -26.71 -34.21 8.31
N ARG A 332 -25.93 -33.20 7.90
CA ARG A 332 -25.13 -33.28 6.65
C ARG A 332 -24.15 -34.44 6.62
N VAL A 333 -23.57 -34.81 7.77
CA VAL A 333 -22.67 -35.97 7.85
C VAL A 333 -23.47 -37.26 7.63
N GLN A 334 -24.62 -37.42 8.27
CA GLN A 334 -25.49 -38.59 8.11
C GLN A 334 -25.99 -38.74 6.68
N GLU A 335 -26.51 -37.66 6.08
CA GLU A 335 -26.96 -37.62 4.68
C GLU A 335 -25.83 -38.00 3.72
N LYS A 336 -24.60 -37.52 3.97
CA LYS A 336 -23.43 -37.84 3.13
C LYS A 336 -23.00 -39.30 3.25
N ILE A 337 -23.05 -39.89 4.44
CA ILE A 337 -22.74 -41.31 4.65
C ILE A 337 -23.78 -42.18 3.93
N ALA A 338 -25.07 -41.88 4.11
CA ALA A 338 -26.15 -42.62 3.48
C ALA A 338 -26.07 -42.59 1.95
N ARG A 339 -25.77 -41.41 1.37
CA ARG A 339 -25.60 -41.26 -0.08
C ARG A 339 -24.44 -42.09 -0.63
N ILE A 340 -23.28 -42.06 0.03
CA ILE A 340 -22.10 -42.83 -0.42
C ILE A 340 -22.37 -44.33 -0.33
N GLN A 341 -23.07 -44.79 0.72
CA GLN A 341 -23.45 -46.19 0.86
C GLN A 341 -24.44 -46.63 -0.23
N ALA A 342 -25.37 -45.76 -0.63
CA ALA A 342 -26.31 -46.05 -1.71
C ALA A 342 -25.67 -46.06 -3.11
N GLU A 343 -24.61 -45.27 -3.34
CA GLU A 343 -23.84 -45.30 -4.61
C GLU A 343 -22.93 -46.55 -4.75
N GLN A 344 -22.68 -47.27 -3.65
CA GLN A 344 -21.87 -48.50 -3.62
C GLN A 344 -22.69 -49.78 -3.79
N GLN A 345 -24.01 -49.70 -3.66
CA GLN A 345 -24.97 -50.78 -3.94
C GLN A 345 -25.47 -50.65 -5.37
#